data_AF-A0A6J7L9N6-F1
#
_entry.id   AF-A0A6J7L9N6-F1
#
_cell.length_a   1.000
_cell.length_b   1.000
_cell.length_c   1.000
_cell.angle_alpha   90.00
_cell.angle_beta   90.00
_cell.angle_gamma   90.00
#
_symmetry.space_group_name_H-M   'P 1'
#
loop_
_entity.id
_entity.type
_entity.pdbx_description
1 polymer ?
#
loop_
_entity_poly.entity_id
_entity_poly.type
_entity_poly.pdbx_seq_one_letter_code
_entity_poly.pdbx_strand_id
1 'polypeptide(L)' 'MRKDLGICFDEASRNGAQLPMTEMVDKFYAEVVAMGGKRWDTSSLIARLTD' A
#
# COMPACT_ATOMS: atom_id res chain seq x y z
N MET A 1 0.30 -5.43 -5.48
CA MET A 1 -0.09 -4.16 -4.85
C MET A 1 1.10 -3.36 -4.37
N ARG A 2 1.85 -3.74 -3.32
CA ARG A 2 3.06 -2.97 -2.92
C ARG A 2 4.10 -2.79 -4.04
N LYS A 3 4.28 -3.79 -4.90
CA LYS A 3 5.11 -3.66 -6.11
C LYS A 3 4.61 -2.54 -7.03
N ASP A 4 3.31 -2.54 -7.30
CA ASP A 4 2.66 -1.59 -8.21
C ASP A 4 2.69 -0.17 -7.62
N LEU A 5 2.49 -0.03 -6.30
CA LEU A 5 2.64 1.23 -5.58
C LEU A 5 4.08 1.75 -5.65
N GLY A 6 5.09 0.87 -5.59
CA GLY A 6 6.49 1.24 -5.81
C GLY A 6 6.71 1.93 -7.15
N ILE A 7 6.13 1.40 -8.22
CA ILE A 7 6.19 2.02 -9.56
C ILE A 7 5.49 3.39 -9.56
N CYS A 8 4.34 3.52 -8.89
CA CYS A 8 3.66 4.80 -8.76
C CYS A 8 4.49 5.85 -7.99
N PHE A 9 5.19 5.45 -6.92
CA PHE A 9 6.05 6.36 -6.17
C PHE A 9 7.29 6.77 -6.96
N ASP A 10 7.90 5.86 -7.73
CA ASP A 10 9.01 6.19 -8.60
C ASP A 10 8.62 7.24 -9.64
N GLU A 11 7.42 7.14 -10.22
CA GLU A 11 6.91 8.12 -11.17
C GLU A 11 6.54 9.45 -10.49
N ALA A 12 5.89 9.41 -9.33
CA ALA A 12 5.60 10.62 -8.54
C ALA A 12 6.87 11.37 -8.16
N SER A 13 7.96 10.66 -7.84
CA SER A 13 9.27 11.26 -7.59
C SER A 13 9.85 11.96 -8.83
N ARG A 14 9.54 11.49 -10.05
CA ARG A 14 10.05 12.08 -11.30
C ARG A 14 9.33 13.36 -11.68
N ASN A 15 8.02 13.42 -11.44
CA ASN A 15 7.16 14.53 -11.83
C ASN A 15 6.81 15.48 -10.68
N GLY A 16 7.21 15.17 -9.45
CA GLY A 16 6.96 15.98 -8.26
C GLY A 16 5.54 15.87 -7.71
N ALA A 17 4.76 14.87 -8.14
CA ALA A 17 3.42 14.64 -7.62
C ALA A 17 3.47 14.22 -6.14
N GLN A 18 2.59 14.78 -5.33
CA GLN A 18 2.38 14.35 -3.95
C GLN A 18 1.29 13.28 -3.90
N LEU A 19 1.58 12.14 -3.28
CA LEU A 19 0.65 11.01 -3.18
C LEU A 19 0.33 10.63 -1.72
N PRO A 20 -0.13 11.57 -0.87
CA PRO A 20 -0.29 11.32 0.57
C PRO A 20 -1.28 10.18 0.88
N MET A 21 -2.35 10.05 0.07
CA MET A 21 -3.30 8.95 0.21
C MET A 21 -2.68 7.60 -0.19
N THR A 22 -1.87 7.57 -1.26
CA THR A 22 -1.18 6.36 -1.71
C THR A 22 -0.13 5.91 -0.70
N GLU A 23 0.59 6.85 -0.07
CA GLU A 23 1.54 6.56 1.02
C GLU A 23 0.83 5.92 2.22
N MET A 24 -0.34 6.44 2.59
CA MET A 24 -1.16 5.86 3.66
C MET A 24 -1.58 4.42 3.29
N VAL A 25 -2.00 4.18 2.05
CA VAL A 25 -2.39 2.84 1.58
C VAL A 25 -1.19 1.88 1.50
N ASP A 26 0.02 2.33 1.13
CA ASP A 26 1.22 1.46 1.15
C ASP A 26 1.59 1.04 2.56
N LYS A 27 1.54 1.98 3.53
CA LYS A 27 1.63 1.65 4.96
C LYS A 27 0.57 0.63 5.34
N PHE A 28 -0.63 0.75 4.76
CA PHE A 28 -1.67 -0.20 5.05
C PHE A 28 -1.38 -1.64 4.62
N TYR A 29 -0.88 -1.79 3.40
CA TYR A 29 -0.41 -3.07 2.90
C TYR A 29 0.83 -3.58 3.65
N ALA A 30 1.71 -2.69 4.16
CA ALA A 30 2.87 -3.11 4.93
C ALA A 30 2.47 -3.84 6.22
N GLU A 31 1.45 -3.34 6.93
CA GLU A 31 0.91 -4.04 8.11
C GLU A 31 0.23 -5.36 7.73
N VAL A 32 -0.49 -5.43 6.60
CA VAL A 32 -1.04 -6.71 6.10
C VAL A 32 0.06 -7.74 5.84
N VAL A 33 1.19 -7.33 5.27
CA VAL A 33 2.36 -8.21 5.10
C VAL A 33 2.91 -8.65 6.45
N ALA A 34 2.98 -7.75 7.44
CA ALA A 34 3.41 -8.07 8.80
C ALA A 34 2.47 -9.06 9.50
N MET A 35 1.16 -9.03 9.20
CA MET A 35 0.17 -10.02 9.63
C MET A 35 0.29 -11.38 8.90
N GLY A 36 1.28 -11.56 8.01
CA GLY A 36 1.47 -12.77 7.22
C GLY A 36 0.71 -12.77 5.88
N GLY A 37 0.01 -11.69 5.55
CA GLY A 37 -0.84 -11.55 4.36
C GLY A 37 -0.12 -11.27 3.05
N LYS A 38 1.16 -11.65 2.90
CA LYS A 38 1.99 -11.32 1.72
C LYS A 38 1.36 -11.74 0.37
N ARG A 39 0.52 -12.78 0.36
CA ARG A 39 -0.17 -13.30 -0.83
C ARG A 39 -1.68 -13.08 -0.81
N TRP A 40 -2.21 -12.32 0.14
CA TRP A 40 -3.63 -11.98 0.17
C TRP A 40 -3.96 -10.99 -0.95
N ASP A 41 -5.21 -10.98 -1.39
CA ASP A 41 -5.69 -10.07 -2.43
C ASP A 41 -5.93 -8.65 -1.89
N THR A 42 -6.33 -7.72 -2.75
CA THR A 42 -6.55 -6.30 -2.40
C THR A 42 -7.55 -6.11 -1.26
N SER A 43 -8.55 -6.98 -1.12
CA SER A 43 -9.56 -6.89 -0.06
C SER A 43 -8.99 -7.12 1.35
N SER A 44 -7.78 -7.67 1.46
CA SER A 44 -7.05 -7.88 2.72
C SER A 44 -6.89 -6.66 3.61
N LEU A 45 -7.05 -5.44 3.07
CA LEU A 45 -7.09 -4.22 3.88
C LEU A 45 -8.20 -4.28 4.93
N ILE A 46 -9.27 -5.04 4.71
CA ILE A 46 -10.35 -5.25 5.68
C ILE A 46 -9.87 -5.96 6.94
N ALA A 47 -8.79 -6.76 6.88
CA ALA A 47 -8.24 -7.44 8.05
C ALA A 47 -7.70 -6.47 9.12
N ARG A 48 -7.50 -5.19 8.76
CA ARG A 48 -7.11 -4.13 9.69
C ARG A 48 -8.30 -3.46 10.38
N LEU A 49 -9.53 -3.69 9.90
CA LEU A 49 -10.72 -3.09 10.48
C LEU A 49 -11.15 -3.95 11.67
N THR A 50 -10.92 -3.45 12.88
CA THR A 50 -11.42 -4.04 14.12
C THR A 50 -12.65 -3.25 14.58
N ASP A 51 -13.73 -3.95 14.93
CA ASP A 51 -14.90 -3.38 15.61
C ASP A 51 -14.60 -3.03 17.07
#